data_AF-A0A961U2I9-F1
#
_entry.id   AF-A0A961U2I9-F1
#
_cell.length_a   1.000
_cell.length_b   1.000
_cell.length_c   1.000
_cell.angle_alpha   90.00
_cell.angle_beta   90.00
_cell.angle_gamma   90.00
#
_symmetry.space_group_name_H-M   'P 1'
#
loop_
_entity.id
_entity.type
_entity.pdbx_description
1 polymer ?
#
loop_
_entity_poly.entity_id
_entity_poly.type
_entity_poly.pdbx_seq_one_letter_code
_entity_poly.pdbx_strand_id
1 'polypeptide(L)'
;MATGAVGPEPTDAARTRAPTYRYEFVTEQAMLAPLDSPDAPTAFSARMAGRFDERTRILTADELAVRTGEGQMVGAASAEFARGKTPGLTLALSASDMPVAQAKQFWPWMAAGRAREWVIGNFFGGRVTESEITYR
;
A
#
# COMPACT_ATOMS: atom_id res chain seq x y z
N MET A 1 11.94 -5.10 -13.05
CA MET A 1 10.88 -5.99 -13.59
C MET A 1 9.85 -6.23 -12.51
N ALA A 2 8.58 -6.42 -12.88
CA ALA A 2 7.52 -6.79 -11.95
C ALA A 2 7.11 -8.24 -12.19
N THR A 3 6.91 -8.99 -11.11
CA THR A 3 6.49 -10.39 -11.12
C THR A 3 5.32 -10.59 -10.16
N GLY A 4 4.53 -11.64 -10.37
CA GLY A 4 3.46 -11.96 -9.45
C GLY A 4 2.83 -13.30 -9.72
N ALA A 5 2.00 -13.74 -8.78
CA ALA A 5 1.25 -14.97 -8.85
C ALA A 5 -0.15 -14.76 -8.27
N VAL A 6 -1.14 -15.45 -8.84
CA VAL A 6 -2.51 -15.50 -8.33
C VAL A 6 -2.98 -16.95 -8.44
N GLY A 7 -3.64 -17.45 -7.41
CA GLY A 7 -4.19 -18.81 -7.43
C GLY A 7 -5.19 -19.08 -6.32
N PRO A 8 -5.97 -20.17 -6.41
CA PRO A 8 -6.87 -20.56 -5.34
C PRO A 8 -6.07 -20.91 -4.08
N GLU A 9 -6.61 -20.56 -2.92
CA GLU A 9 -6.14 -21.07 -1.64
C GLU A 9 -6.50 -22.57 -1.56
N PRO A 10 -5.54 -23.47 -1.27
CA PRO A 10 -5.81 -24.89 -1.15
C PRO A 10 -6.91 -25.11 -0.13
N THR A 11 -8.05 -25.63 -0.57
CA THR A 11 -9.18 -25.93 0.32
C THR A 11 -9.13 -27.42 0.64
N ASP A 12 -9.22 -27.77 1.92
CA ASP A 12 -9.47 -29.17 2.31
C ASP A 12 -10.81 -29.61 1.70
N ALA A 13 -10.80 -30.73 0.97
CA ALA A 13 -11.88 -31.23 0.12
C ALA A 13 -13.23 -31.48 0.83
N ALA A 14 -13.29 -31.31 2.16
CA ALA A 14 -14.45 -31.61 2.98
C ALA A 14 -15.42 -30.44 3.22
N ARG A 15 -15.14 -29.22 2.71
CA ARG A 15 -16.06 -28.07 2.89
C ARG A 15 -16.31 -27.32 1.60
N THR A 16 -17.58 -27.18 1.22
CA THR A 16 -18.10 -26.19 0.28
C THR A 16 -17.92 -24.79 0.88
N ARG A 17 -16.69 -24.27 0.84
CA ARG A 17 -16.39 -22.86 1.14
C ARG A 17 -16.35 -22.10 -0.18
N ALA A 18 -16.84 -20.86 -0.19
CA ALA A 18 -16.62 -19.97 -1.32
C ALA A 18 -15.10 -19.84 -1.56
N PRO A 19 -14.65 -19.76 -2.82
CA PRO A 19 -13.24 -19.80 -3.11
C PRO A 19 -12.56 -18.55 -2.57
N THR A 20 -11.40 -18.77 -1.94
CA THR A 20 -10.47 -17.72 -1.55
C THR A 20 -9.29 -17.80 -2.50
N TYR A 21 -8.82 -16.66 -2.99
CA TYR A 21 -7.66 -16.58 -3.86
C TYR A 21 -6.53 -15.91 -3.11
N ARG A 22 -5.32 -16.43 -3.28
CA ARG A 22 -4.11 -15.78 -2.82
C ARG A 22 -3.44 -15.07 -3.98
N TYR A 23 -2.79 -13.96 -3.68
CA TYR A 23 -2.01 -13.22 -4.65
C TYR A 23 -0.71 -12.71 -4.04
N GLU A 24 0.25 -12.47 -4.93
CA GLU A 24 1.53 -11.84 -4.62
C GLU A 24 1.99 -11.02 -5.82
N PHE A 25 2.49 -9.82 -5.55
CA PHE A 25 3.13 -8.93 -6.51
C PHE A 25 4.46 -8.46 -5.94
N VAL A 26 5.49 -8.48 -6.77
CA VAL A 26 6.84 -8.03 -6.43
C VAL A 26 7.34 -7.14 -7.57
N THR A 27 7.94 -6.01 -7.21
CA THR A 27 8.68 -5.16 -8.13
C THR A 27 10.04 -4.83 -7.52
N GLU A 28 11.09 -5.00 -8.32
CA GLU A 28 12.46 -4.69 -7.90
C GLU A 28 12.85 -3.24 -8.19
N GLN A 29 12.22 -2.65 -9.22
CA GLN A 29 12.57 -1.32 -9.74
C GLN A 29 11.32 -0.66 -10.31
N ALA A 30 10.67 0.14 -9.47
CA ALA A 30 9.55 1.01 -9.83
C ALA A 30 9.88 2.46 -9.50
N MET A 31 9.12 3.39 -10.08
CA MET A 31 9.25 4.83 -9.85
C MET A 31 7.92 5.37 -9.35
N LEU A 32 7.96 6.18 -8.28
CA LEU A 32 6.81 6.89 -7.74
C LEU A 32 7.00 8.39 -7.95
N ALA A 33 5.98 9.04 -8.52
CA ALA A 33 5.95 10.47 -8.79
C ALA A 33 4.48 10.97 -8.82
N PRO A 34 3.82 11.20 -7.67
CA PRO A 34 2.50 11.80 -7.61
C PRO A 34 2.49 13.17 -8.29
N LEU A 35 1.43 13.46 -9.05
CA LEU A 35 1.32 14.71 -9.81
C LEU A 35 1.33 15.97 -8.93
N ASP A 36 0.94 15.83 -7.66
CA ASP A 36 0.86 16.90 -6.68
C ASP A 36 2.18 17.11 -5.91
N SER A 37 3.22 16.32 -6.17
CA SER A 37 4.51 16.44 -5.49
C SER A 37 5.54 17.17 -6.35
N PRO A 38 6.18 18.23 -5.83
CA PRO A 38 7.32 18.88 -6.48
C PRO A 38 8.65 18.17 -6.23
N ASP A 39 8.66 17.17 -5.34
CA ASP A 39 9.86 16.43 -4.96
C ASP A 39 10.26 15.45 -6.09
N ALA A 40 11.55 15.11 -6.16
CA ALA A 40 12.08 14.25 -7.20
C ALA A 40 11.40 12.85 -7.20
N PRO A 41 11.18 12.24 -8.37
CA PRO A 41 10.67 10.88 -8.46
C PRO A 41 11.48 9.90 -7.60
N THR A 42 10.78 9.06 -6.84
CA THR A 42 11.40 8.12 -5.91
C THR A 42 11.43 6.72 -6.50
N ALA A 43 12.63 6.16 -6.65
CA ALA A 43 12.82 4.76 -7.01
C ALA A 43 12.55 3.85 -5.81
N PHE A 44 11.87 2.72 -6.04
CA PHE A 44 11.56 1.78 -4.98
C PHE A 44 11.43 0.34 -5.49
N SER A 45 11.62 -0.59 -4.56
CA SER A 45 11.18 -1.98 -4.66
C SER A 45 9.98 -2.18 -3.74
N ALA A 46 9.08 -3.09 -4.10
CA ALA A 46 7.93 -3.40 -3.27
C ALA A 46 7.48 -4.85 -3.40
N ARG A 47 6.88 -5.33 -2.33
CA ARG A 47 6.18 -6.60 -2.25
C ARG A 47 4.80 -6.35 -1.66
N MET A 48 3.79 -6.95 -2.29
CA MET A 48 2.42 -6.95 -1.81
C MET A 48 1.90 -8.38 -1.87
N ALA A 49 1.38 -8.91 -0.77
CA ALA A 49 0.76 -10.21 -0.74
C ALA A 49 -0.52 -10.21 0.09
N GLY A 50 -1.46 -11.06 -0.27
CA GLY A 50 -2.71 -11.17 0.46
C GLY A 50 -3.74 -12.07 -0.20
N ARG A 51 -5.01 -11.82 0.07
CA ARG A 51 -6.12 -12.72 -0.29
C ARG A 51 -7.36 -11.98 -0.76
N PHE A 52 -8.17 -12.67 -1.54
CA PHE A 52 -9.53 -12.26 -1.91
C PHE A 52 -10.53 -13.35 -1.50
N ASP A 53 -11.46 -13.03 -0.61
CA ASP A 53 -12.57 -13.93 -0.21
C ASP A 53 -13.81 -13.55 -1.04
N GLU A 54 -14.25 -14.44 -1.95
CA GLU A 54 -15.38 -14.17 -2.85
C GLU A 54 -16.72 -13.97 -2.12
N ARG A 55 -16.90 -14.61 -0.97
CA ARG A 55 -18.16 -14.56 -0.20
C ARG A 55 -18.33 -13.20 0.47
N THR A 56 -17.27 -12.70 1.07
CA THR A 56 -17.24 -11.38 1.73
C THR A 56 -16.95 -10.25 0.76
N ARG A 57 -16.32 -10.58 -0.39
CA ARG A 57 -15.81 -9.61 -1.37
C ARG A 57 -14.83 -8.63 -0.74
N ILE A 58 -13.96 -9.17 0.10
CA ILE A 58 -12.89 -8.40 0.73
C ILE A 58 -11.58 -8.86 0.08
N LEU A 59 -10.83 -7.88 -0.42
CA LEU A 59 -9.42 -8.03 -0.80
C LEU A 59 -8.58 -7.52 0.37
N THR A 60 -7.67 -8.35 0.88
CA THR A 60 -6.68 -7.94 1.87
C THR A 60 -5.30 -7.97 1.25
N ALA A 61 -4.47 -6.99 1.57
CA ALA A 61 -3.02 -7.04 1.48
C ALA A 61 -2.50 -7.21 2.91
N ASP A 62 -2.26 -8.46 3.30
CA ASP A 62 -1.80 -8.81 4.64
C ASP A 62 -0.31 -8.41 4.83
N GLU A 63 0.44 -8.31 3.72
CA GLU A 63 1.81 -7.85 3.67
C GLU A 63 1.96 -6.77 2.60
N LEU A 64 2.38 -5.58 3.01
CA LEU A 64 2.90 -4.52 2.15
C LEU A 64 4.28 -4.17 2.65
N ALA A 65 5.29 -4.26 1.77
CA ALA A 65 6.64 -3.84 2.08
C ALA A 65 7.18 -3.03 0.91
N VAL A 66 7.77 -1.88 1.21
CA VAL A 66 8.37 -0.96 0.26
C VAL A 66 9.76 -0.61 0.77
N ARG A 67 10.74 -0.61 -0.12
CA ARG A 67 12.10 -0.14 0.17
C ARG A 67 12.54 0.84 -0.90
N THR A 68 13.04 1.98 -0.45
CA THR A 68 13.77 2.93 -1.29
C THR A 68 15.27 2.74 -1.05
N GLY A 69 16.10 3.55 -1.72
CA GLY A 69 17.54 3.58 -1.41
C GLY A 69 17.88 4.12 -0.02
N GLU A 70 16.95 4.82 0.64
CA GLU A 70 17.23 5.57 1.87
C GLU A 70 16.22 5.33 3.00
N GLY A 71 15.24 4.44 2.84
CA GLY A 71 14.22 4.18 3.84
C GLY A 71 13.32 3.01 3.48
N GLN A 72 12.45 2.64 4.43
CA GLN A 72 11.53 1.52 4.26
C GLN A 72 10.15 1.85 4.82
N MET A 73 9.13 1.22 4.24
CA MET A 73 7.76 1.31 4.69
C MET A 73 7.13 -0.09 4.68
N VAL A 74 6.37 -0.39 5.71
CA VAL A 74 5.59 -1.62 5.82
C VAL A 74 4.13 -1.30 6.11
N GLY A 75 3.23 -2.23 5.82
CA GLY A 75 1.83 -2.01 6.14
C GLY A 75 0.91 -3.15 5.76
N ALA A 76 -0.37 -2.86 5.88
CA ALA A 76 -1.47 -3.71 5.48
C ALA A 76 -2.62 -2.86 4.93
N ALA A 77 -3.43 -3.44 4.06
CA ALA A 77 -4.60 -2.77 3.51
C ALA A 77 -5.75 -3.74 3.30
N SER A 78 -6.97 -3.22 3.25
CA SER A 78 -8.13 -3.97 2.78
C SER A 78 -9.06 -3.12 1.95
N ALA A 79 -9.70 -3.75 0.97
CA ALA A 79 -10.76 -3.18 0.16
C ALA A 79 -12.01 -4.06 0.24
N GLU A 80 -13.13 -3.49 0.69
CA GLU A 80 -14.43 -4.15 0.73
C GLU A 80 -15.28 -3.72 -0.48
N PHE A 81 -15.68 -4.67 -1.32
CA PHE A 81 -16.42 -4.42 -2.55
C PHE A 81 -17.92 -4.68 -2.38
N ALA A 82 -18.68 -3.63 -2.09
CA ALA A 82 -20.13 -3.67 -2.11
C ALA A 82 -20.68 -3.42 -3.53
N ARG A 83 -21.70 -4.19 -3.92
CA ARG A 83 -22.32 -4.12 -5.25
C ARG A 83 -22.88 -2.71 -5.52
N GLY A 84 -22.42 -2.07 -6.59
CA GLY A 84 -22.88 -0.73 -6.99
C GLY A 84 -22.43 0.42 -6.08
N LYS A 85 -21.43 0.20 -5.22
CA LYS A 85 -20.88 1.23 -4.32
C LYS A 85 -19.37 1.37 -4.51
N THR A 86 -18.84 2.53 -4.11
CA THR A 86 -17.40 2.72 -3.97
C THR A 86 -16.85 1.75 -2.91
N PRO A 87 -15.69 1.10 -3.17
CA PRO A 87 -15.09 0.20 -2.19
C PRO A 87 -14.75 0.93 -0.88
N GLY A 88 -15.01 0.27 0.26
CA GLY A 88 -14.49 0.71 1.55
C GLY A 88 -13.00 0.38 1.63
N LEU A 89 -12.16 1.35 2.00
CA LEU A 89 -10.70 1.16 2.06
C LEU A 89 -10.21 1.33 3.49
N THR A 90 -9.40 0.38 3.94
CA THR A 90 -8.63 0.49 5.19
C THR A 90 -7.16 0.34 4.86
N LEU A 91 -6.32 1.15 5.49
CA LEU A 91 -4.88 1.16 5.26
C LEU A 91 -4.17 1.46 6.57
N ALA A 92 -3.12 0.71 6.86
CA ALA A 92 -2.17 0.98 7.92
C ALA A 92 -0.76 0.93 7.33
N LEU A 93 0.01 2.01 7.50
CA LEU A 93 1.38 2.13 7.01
C LEU A 93 2.27 2.60 8.16
N SER A 94 3.46 2.04 8.24
CA SER A 94 4.56 2.55 9.07
C SER A 94 5.79 2.75 8.21
N ALA A 95 6.44 3.89 8.38
CA ALA A 95 7.71 4.20 7.72
C ALA A 95 8.79 4.41 8.76
N SER A 96 9.95 3.79 8.54
CA SER A 96 11.12 3.91 9.39
C SER A 96 12.29 4.48 8.60
N ASP A 97 12.96 5.46 9.22
CA ASP A 97 14.13 6.17 8.70
C ASP A 97 14.00 6.57 7.22
N MET A 98 13.00 7.38 6.88
CA MET A 98 12.72 7.76 5.48
C MET A 98 12.92 9.28 5.27
N PRO A 99 13.61 9.73 4.22
CA PRO A 99 13.65 11.15 3.86
C PRO A 99 12.24 11.72 3.70
N VAL A 100 12.01 12.94 4.21
CA VAL A 100 10.69 13.59 4.11
C VAL A 100 10.20 13.70 2.66
N ALA A 101 11.11 13.98 1.72
CA ALA A 101 10.80 14.01 0.29
C ALA A 101 10.25 12.68 -0.22
N GLN A 102 10.82 11.55 0.20
CA GLN A 102 10.33 10.21 -0.17
C GLN A 102 9.02 9.89 0.56
N ALA A 103 8.91 10.22 1.84
CA ALA A 103 7.69 9.97 2.63
C ALA A 103 6.45 10.66 2.03
N LYS A 104 6.59 11.90 1.53
CA LYS A 104 5.51 12.61 0.82
C LYS A 104 5.00 11.87 -0.41
N GLN A 105 5.90 11.19 -1.13
CA GLN A 105 5.59 10.46 -2.36
C GLN A 105 4.68 9.27 -2.05
N PHE A 106 4.93 8.57 -0.94
CA PHE A 106 4.15 7.41 -0.49
C PHE A 106 2.91 7.77 0.32
N TRP A 107 2.81 9.00 0.84
CA TRP A 107 1.62 9.44 1.55
C TRP A 107 0.40 9.34 0.60
N PRO A 108 -0.65 8.59 0.94
CA PRO A 108 -1.81 8.45 0.08
C PRO A 108 -2.58 9.76 -0.11
N TRP A 109 -2.89 10.14 -1.35
CA TRP A 109 -3.58 11.40 -1.66
C TRP A 109 -4.94 11.56 -0.98
N MET A 110 -5.65 10.46 -0.70
CA MET A 110 -6.94 10.48 -0.01
C MET A 110 -6.81 10.66 1.52
N ALA A 111 -5.62 10.49 2.09
CA ALA A 111 -5.41 10.57 3.53
C ALA A 111 -5.07 12.02 3.94
N ALA A 112 -5.94 12.63 4.75
CA ALA A 112 -5.73 13.95 5.35
C ALA A 112 -5.38 15.06 4.34
N GLY A 113 -6.15 15.18 3.25
CA GLY A 113 -5.84 16.04 2.09
C GLY A 113 -5.30 17.44 2.40
N ARG A 114 -5.97 18.24 3.25
CA ARG A 114 -5.48 19.59 3.60
C ARG A 114 -4.14 19.60 4.34
N ALA A 115 -3.92 18.59 5.20
CA ALA A 115 -2.64 18.44 5.90
C ALA A 115 -1.55 17.99 4.93
N ARG A 116 -1.87 17.07 4.02
CA ARG A 116 -0.98 16.65 2.93
C ARG A 116 -0.54 17.86 2.09
N GLU A 117 -1.49 18.65 1.58
CA GLU A 117 -1.20 19.84 0.77
C GLU A 117 -0.25 20.80 1.51
N TRP A 118 -0.53 21.05 2.79
CA TRP A 118 0.33 21.90 3.61
C TRP A 118 1.73 21.30 3.78
N VAL A 119 1.85 20.02 4.13
CA VAL A 119 3.17 19.36 4.29
C VAL A 119 3.96 19.36 2.99
N ILE A 120 3.32 19.05 1.85
CA ILE A 120 3.95 19.06 0.54
C ILE A 120 4.60 20.42 0.27
N GLY A 121 3.87 21.51 0.53
CA GLY A 121 4.33 22.87 0.26
C GLY A 121 5.19 23.53 1.34
N ASN A 122 5.36 22.92 2.52
CA ASN A 122 6.05 23.58 3.65
C ASN A 122 7.19 22.78 4.27
N PHE A 123 7.23 21.46 4.12
CA PHE A 123 8.27 20.62 4.73
C PHE A 123 9.36 20.31 3.70
N PHE A 124 10.55 20.87 3.88
CA PHE A 124 11.67 20.68 2.96
C PHE A 124 12.85 20.07 3.71
N GLY A 125 13.22 18.84 3.33
CA GLY A 125 14.30 18.10 3.97
C GLY A 125 13.92 17.45 5.31
N GLY A 126 14.93 16.88 5.99
CA GLY A 126 14.74 16.09 7.20
C GLY A 126 14.39 14.63 6.92
N ARG A 127 14.19 13.88 8.01
CA ARG A 127 13.87 12.45 7.98
C ARG A 127 12.71 12.15 8.92
N VAL A 128 11.83 11.26 8.48
CA VAL A 128 10.82 10.60 9.30
C VAL A 128 11.51 9.41 9.97
N THR A 129 11.80 9.53 11.26
CA THR A 129 12.50 8.47 12.00
C THR A 129 11.58 7.28 12.26
N GLU A 130 10.34 7.56 12.65
CA GLU A 130 9.27 6.59 12.84
C GLU A 130 7.94 7.29 12.54
N SER A 131 7.00 6.55 11.95
CA SER A 131 5.68 7.07 11.65
C SER A 131 4.66 5.95 11.54
N GLU A 132 3.41 6.28 11.87
CA GLU A 132 2.27 5.41 11.68
C GLU A 132 1.12 6.22 11.05
N ILE A 133 0.51 5.67 10.00
CA ILE A 133 -0.62 6.27 9.29
C ILE A 133 -1.72 5.23 9.20
N THR A 134 -2.92 5.59 9.66
CA THR A 134 -4.12 4.76 9.52
C THR A 134 -5.22 5.51 8.78
N TYR A 135 -5.88 4.83 7.84
CA TYR A 135 -7.06 5.31 7.11
C TYR A 135 -8.15 4.24 7.16
N ARG A 136 -9.41 4.65 7.33
CA ARG A 136 -10.59 3.78 7.43
C ARG A 136 -11.83 4.49 6.90
#